data_AF-A0A1T4M3L5-F1
#
_entry.id   AF-A0A1T4M3L5-F1
#
_cell.length_a   1.000
_cell.length_b   1.000
_cell.length_c   1.000
_cell.angle_alpha   90.00
_cell.angle_beta   90.00
_cell.angle_gamma   90.00
#
_symmetry.space_group_name_H-M   'P 1'
#
loop_
_entity.id
_entity.type
_entity.pdbx_description
1 polymer ?
#
loop_
_entity_poly.entity_id
_entity_poly.type
_entity_poly.pdbx_seq_one_letter_code
_entity_poly.pdbx_strand_id
1 'polypeptide(L)'
;MPLWLQLVIIFIVSISGIVFHLYLIKKIRHWSTQDLIKALSAGNEAKQTFLEAELAKLAQAKVPHKQHHDRLEQAANQFDKS
;
A
#
# COMPACT_ATOMS: atom_id res chain seq x y z
N MET A 1 -9.11 40.85 -18.72
CA MET A 1 -9.33 39.52 -18.14
C MET A 1 -8.99 39.56 -16.66
N PRO A 2 -9.84 39.05 -15.77
CA PRO A 2 -9.63 39.18 -14.33
C PRO A 2 -8.42 38.35 -13.86
N LEU A 3 -7.48 38.99 -13.15
CA LEU A 3 -6.25 38.38 -12.60
C LEU A 3 -6.54 37.20 -11.66
N TRP A 4 -7.68 37.23 -10.97
CA TRP A 4 -8.14 36.15 -10.09
C TRP A 4 -8.33 34.81 -10.81
N LEU A 5 -8.73 34.82 -12.09
CA LEU A 5 -8.97 33.59 -12.85
C LEU A 5 -7.66 32.80 -13.07
N GLN A 6 -6.54 33.51 -13.27
CA GLN A 6 -5.22 32.91 -13.48
C GLN A 6 -4.72 32.22 -12.21
N LEU A 7 -4.88 32.87 -11.06
CA LEU A 7 -4.49 32.33 -9.76
C LEU A 7 -5.26 31.04 -9.43
N VAL A 8 -6.56 30.99 -9.74
CA VAL A 8 -7.38 29.80 -9.51
C VAL A 8 -6.89 28.61 -10.35
N ILE A 9 -6.58 28.81 -11.63
CA ILE A 9 -6.09 27.74 -12.50
C ILE A 9 -4.74 27.21 -12.00
N ILE A 10 -3.81 28.10 -11.66
CA ILE A 10 -2.49 27.73 -11.12
C ILE A 10 -2.65 26.95 -9.81
N PHE A 11 -3.55 27.40 -8.94
CA PHE A 11 -3.85 26.74 -7.67
C PHE A 11 -4.41 25.32 -7.87
N ILE A 12 -5.39 25.17 -8.77
CA ILE A 12 -6.00 23.87 -9.09
C ILE A 12 -4.95 22.91 -9.68
N VAL A 13 -4.13 23.37 -10.64
CA VAL A 13 -3.06 22.55 -11.24
C VAL A 13 -2.01 22.13 -10.20
N SER A 14 -1.59 23.06 -9.34
CA SER A 14 -0.60 22.78 -8.30
C SER A 14 -1.10 21.74 -7.30
N ILE A 15 -2.34 21.89 -6.83
CA ILE A 15 -2.96 20.91 -5.92
C ILE A 15 -3.22 19.58 -6.62
N SER A 16 -3.64 19.60 -7.89
CA SER A 16 -3.87 18.39 -8.68
C SER A 16 -2.62 17.52 -8.77
N GLY A 17 -1.44 18.13 -8.97
CA GLY A 17 -0.16 17.40 -8.96
C GLY A 17 0.10 16.69 -7.62
N ILE A 18 -0.11 17.38 -6.50
CA ILE A 18 0.07 16.82 -5.16
C ILE A 18 -0.92 15.68 -4.91
N VAL A 19 -2.20 15.89 -5.23
CA VAL A 19 -3.26 14.89 -5.08
C VAL A 19 -2.97 13.67 -5.96
N PHE A 20 -2.51 13.88 -7.19
CA PHE A 20 -2.16 12.81 -8.12
C PHE A 20 -1.01 11.94 -7.59
N HIS A 21 0.04 12.56 -7.04
CA HIS A 21 1.12 11.81 -6.40
C HIS A 21 0.63 10.97 -5.22
N LEU A 22 -0.18 11.55 -4.32
CA LEU A 22 -0.76 10.81 -3.19
C LEU A 22 -1.68 9.67 -3.66
N TYR A 23 -2.47 9.90 -4.71
CA TYR A 23 -3.35 8.90 -5.30
C TYR A 23 -2.56 7.73 -5.90
N LEU A 24 -1.52 8.01 -6.70
CA LEU A 24 -0.65 6.98 -7.26
C LEU A 24 0.02 6.15 -6.17
N ILE A 25 0.59 6.81 -5.15
CA ILE A 25 1.23 6.12 -4.02
C ILE A 25 0.22 5.20 -3.31
N LYS A 26 -0.99 5.69 -3.02
CA LYS A 26 -2.02 4.89 -2.34
C LYS A 26 -2.49 3.71 -3.19
N LYS A 27 -2.63 3.91 -4.50
CA LYS A 27 -3.09 2.89 -5.44
C LYS A 27 -2.05 1.80 -5.65
N ILE A 28 -0.78 2.16 -5.89
CA ILE A 28 0.33 1.22 -6.02
C ILE A 28 0.50 0.41 -4.74
N ARG A 29 0.33 1.04 -3.56
CA ARG A 29 0.38 0.33 -2.27
C ARG A 29 -0.71 -0.74 -2.16
N HIS A 30 -1.95 -0.41 -2.53
CA HIS A 30 -3.06 -1.36 -2.49
C HIS A 30 -2.79 -2.56 -3.42
N TRP A 31 -2.30 -2.29 -4.63
CA TRP A 31 -1.95 -3.34 -5.58
C TRP A 31 -0.79 -4.21 -5.10
N SER A 32 0.25 -3.62 -4.50
CA SER A 32 1.41 -4.36 -3.99
C SER A 32 1.05 -5.30 -2.83
N THR A 33 0.17 -4.89 -1.90
CA THR A 33 -0.28 -5.80 -0.83
C THR A 33 -1.07 -6.97 -1.39
N GLN A 34 -1.96 -6.68 -2.34
CA GLN A 34 -2.82 -7.69 -2.93
C GLN A 34 -2.01 -8.68 -3.77
N ASP A 35 -1.00 -8.19 -4.49
CA ASP A 35 -0.07 -9.02 -5.25
C ASP A 35 0.84 -9.86 -4.32
N LEU A 36 1.32 -9.28 -3.21
CA LEU A 36 2.11 -10.00 -2.21
C LEU A 36 1.31 -11.13 -1.56
N ILE A 37 0.07 -10.87 -1.11
CA ILE A 37 -0.79 -11.92 -0.56
C ILE A 37 -1.01 -13.03 -1.60
N LYS A 38 -1.21 -12.66 -2.87
CA LYS A 38 -1.41 -13.62 -3.96
C LYS A 38 -0.15 -14.44 -4.29
N ALA A 39 1.02 -13.81 -4.28
CA ALA A 39 2.31 -14.47 -4.50
C ALA A 39 2.65 -15.41 -3.33
N LEU A 40 2.39 -14.97 -2.10
CA LEU A 40 2.74 -15.69 -0.88
C LEU A 40 1.76 -16.82 -0.55
N SER A 41 0.48 -16.67 -0.91
CA SER A 41 -0.51 -17.72 -0.71
C SER A 41 -0.29 -18.87 -1.66
N ALA A 42 0.25 -18.65 -2.87
CA ALA A 42 0.48 -19.68 -3.88
C ALA A 42 -0.72 -20.65 -4.06
N GLY A 43 -1.96 -20.17 -3.80
CA GLY A 43 -3.19 -20.96 -3.85
C GLY A 43 -3.56 -21.76 -2.59
N ASN A 44 -2.87 -21.55 -1.45
CA ASN A 44 -3.11 -22.26 -0.19
C ASN A 44 -3.81 -21.36 0.85
N GLU A 45 -5.10 -21.59 1.04
CA GLU A 45 -5.97 -20.79 1.92
C GLU A 45 -5.48 -20.75 3.38
N ALA A 46 -4.88 -21.83 3.88
CA ALA A 46 -4.41 -21.89 5.28
C ALA A 46 -3.21 -20.96 5.55
N LYS A 47 -2.25 -20.89 4.61
CA LYS A 47 -1.13 -19.92 4.68
C LYS A 47 -1.67 -18.49 4.53
N GLN A 48 -2.66 -18.30 3.65
CA GLN A 48 -3.31 -17.01 3.43
C GLN A 48 -3.97 -16.46 4.70
N THR A 49 -4.78 -17.26 5.40
CA THR A 49 -5.45 -16.81 6.63
C THR A 49 -4.46 -16.46 7.74
N PHE A 50 -3.35 -17.21 7.84
CA PHE A 50 -2.29 -16.92 8.83
C PHE A 50 -1.56 -15.61 8.51
N LEU A 51 -1.21 -15.41 7.23
CA LEU A 51 -0.57 -14.19 6.75
C LEU A 51 -1.48 -12.96 6.83
N GLU A 52 -2.79 -13.12 6.56
CA GLU A 52 -3.78 -12.07 6.70
C GLU A 52 -3.98 -11.65 8.17
N ALA A 53 -3.99 -12.61 9.11
CA ALA A 53 -4.08 -12.32 10.54
C ALA A 53 -2.86 -11.54 11.05
N GLU A 54 -1.65 -11.89 10.58
CA GLU A 54 -0.42 -11.19 10.95
C GLU A 54 -0.34 -9.80 10.29
N LEU A 55 -0.82 -9.67 9.04
CA LEU A 55 -0.95 -8.41 8.32
C LEU A 55 -1.97 -7.48 9.00
N ALA A 56 -3.07 -8.01 9.54
CA ALA A 56 -4.06 -7.24 10.30
C ALA A 56 -3.47 -6.67 11.60
N LYS A 57 -2.61 -7.42 12.30
CA LYS A 57 -1.87 -6.90 13.47
C LYS A 57 -0.88 -5.80 13.09
N LEU A 58 -0.16 -5.98 11.98
CA LEU A 58 0.79 -4.97 11.49
C LEU A 58 0.11 -3.71 10.95
N ALA A 59 -1.08 -3.85 10.38
CA ALA A 59 -1.92 -2.72 9.95
C ALA A 59 -2.42 -1.89 11.14
N GLN A 60 -2.81 -2.54 12.25
CA GLN A 60 -3.17 -1.85 13.49
C GLN A 60 -1.99 -1.09 14.10
N ALA A 61 -0.76 -1.59 13.93
CA ALA A 61 0.46 -0.93 14.38
C ALA A 61 0.89 0.29 13.53
N LYS A 62 0.09 0.69 12.51
CA LYS A 62 0.34 1.87 11.65
C LYS A 62 1.75 1.89 11.04
N VAL A 63 2.30 0.71 10.74
CA VAL A 63 3.65 0.57 10.18
C VAL A 63 3.65 1.08 8.73
N PRO A 64 4.65 1.88 8.32
CA PRO A 64 4.74 2.39 6.95
C PRO A 64 4.92 1.25 5.94
N HIS A 65 4.13 1.28 4.87
CA HIS A 65 4.01 0.25 3.83
C HIS A 65 5.33 -0.30 3.27
N LYS A 66 6.38 0.53 3.28
CA LYS A 66 7.72 0.16 2.84
C LYS A 66 8.33 -1.00 3.64
N GLN A 67 7.88 -1.21 4.88
CA GLN A 67 8.33 -2.28 5.77
C GLN A 67 7.38 -3.48 5.82
N HIS A 68 6.18 -3.37 5.21
CA HIS A 68 5.23 -4.49 5.17
C HIS A 68 5.74 -5.63 4.29
N HIS A 69 6.39 -5.31 3.16
CA HIS A 69 6.96 -6.30 2.25
C HIS A 69 8.03 -7.14 2.95
N ASP A 70 9.00 -6.47 3.58
CA ASP A 70 10.12 -7.11 4.31
C ASP A 70 9.62 -7.95 5.49
N ARG A 71 8.61 -7.47 6.23
CA ARG A 71 8.03 -8.23 7.35
C ARG A 71 7.14 -9.39 6.92
N LEU A 72 6.39 -9.27 5.83
CA LEU A 72 5.60 -10.38 5.28
C LEU A 72 6.50 -11.46 4.69
N GLU A 73 7.61 -11.07 4.05
CA GLU A 73 8.63 -12.00 3.59
C GLU A 73 9.30 -12.71 4.78
N GLN A 74 9.67 -11.99 5.84
CA GLN A 74 10.20 -12.58 7.07
C GLN A 74 9.19 -13.53 7.76
N ALA A 75 7.91 -13.16 7.83
CA ALA A 75 6.86 -13.99 8.42
C ALA A 75 6.61 -15.27 7.59
N ALA A 76 6.63 -15.16 6.26
CA ALA A 76 6.53 -16.31 5.37
C ALA A 76 7.71 -17.26 5.55
N ASN A 77 8.92 -16.72 5.66
CA ASN A 77 10.16 -17.47 5.82
C ASN A 77 10.25 -18.14 7.21
N GLN A 78 9.63 -17.54 8.25
CA GLN A 78 9.45 -18.18 9.55
C GLN A 78 8.46 -19.35 9.51
N PHE A 79 7.37 -19.21 8.76
CA PHE A 79 6.40 -20.30 8.60
C PHE A 79 6.95 -21.45 7.74
N ASP A 80 7.80 -21.16 6.76
CA ASP A 80 8.44 -22.19 5.92
C ASP A 80 9.52 -22.99 6.67
N LYS A 81 10.05 -22.43 7.77
CA LYS A 81 11.05 -23.08 8.62
C LYS A 81 10.47 -23.89 9.80
N SER A 82 9.15 -23.94 9.97
CA SER A 82 8.49 -24.73 11.03
C SER A 82 7.74 -25.94 10.46
#